data_AF-A0A3S0TR31-F1
#
_entry.id   AF-A0A3S0TR31-F1
#
_cell.length_a   1.000
_cell.length_b   1.000
_cell.length_c   1.000
_cell.angle_alpha   90.00
_cell.angle_beta   90.00
_cell.angle_gamma   90.00
#
_symmetry.space_group_name_H-M   'P 1'
#
loop_
_entity.id
_entity.type
_entity.pdbx_description
1 polymer ?
#
loop_
_entity_poly.entity_id
_entity_poly.type
_entity_poly.pdbx_seq_one_letter_code
_entity_poly.pdbx_strand_id
1 'polypeptide(L)'
;MSKEIKMEYGEVEKVLGKLKSSANSLNASVKDEGGSNNLNVVKKLNKLNQDVQELAKSYQTLLIHNIEATQKSIQTMKDADEMISSSIRQR
;
A
#
# COMPACT_ATOMS: atom_id res chain seq x y z
N MET A 1 14.91 27.57 -10.54
CA MET A 1 14.91 26.58 -9.45
C MET A 1 15.15 25.22 -10.08
N SER A 2 16.33 24.61 -9.89
CA SER A 2 16.52 23.23 -10.34
C SER A 2 15.59 22.33 -9.52
N LYS A 3 14.86 21.45 -10.19
CA LYS A 3 14.06 20.41 -9.52
C LYS A 3 15.03 19.27 -9.14
N GLU A 4 15.85 19.51 -8.13
CA GLU A 4 16.70 18.47 -7.57
C GLU A 4 15.84 17.54 -6.71
N ILE A 5 15.99 16.23 -6.91
CA ILE A 5 15.32 15.22 -6.11
C ILE A 5 16.34 14.70 -5.10
N LYS A 6 16.13 15.00 -3.82
CA LYS A 6 16.97 14.51 -2.72
C LYS A 6 16.26 13.35 -2.04
N MET A 7 16.97 12.25 -1.82
CA MET A 7 16.40 11.04 -1.25
C MET A 7 17.32 10.43 -0.18
N GLU A 8 16.75 10.13 0.99
CA GLU A 8 17.39 9.27 1.99
C GLU A 8 16.86 7.85 1.84
N TYR A 9 17.54 7.03 1.03
CA TYR A 9 17.08 5.68 0.66
C TYR A 9 16.66 4.82 1.86
N GLY A 10 17.47 4.81 2.93
CA GLY A 10 17.19 3.99 4.11
C GLY A 10 15.94 4.41 4.90
N GLU A 11 15.67 5.71 4.99
CA GLU A 11 14.45 6.21 5.64
C GLU A 11 13.20 5.82 4.83
N VAL A 12 13.26 6.00 3.51
CA VAL A 12 12.13 5.69 2.63
C VAL A 12 11.83 4.19 2.62
N GLU A 13 12.84 3.32 2.52
CA GLU A 13 12.66 1.87 2.60
C GLU A 13 12.03 1.45 3.93
N LYS A 14 12.45 2.05 5.05
CA LYS A 14 11.89 1.78 6.39
C LYS A 14 10.43 2.19 6.48
N VAL A 15 10.06 3.37 5.97
CA VAL A 15 8.67 3.84 5.97
C VAL A 15 7.80 2.97 5.07
N LEU A 16 8.27 2.59 3.89
CA LEU A 16 7.55 1.68 2.99
C LEU A 16 7.37 0.28 3.59
N GLY A 17 8.37 -0.23 4.30
CA GLY A 17 8.27 -1.49 5.03
C GLY A 17 7.19 -1.46 6.12
N LYS A 18 7.15 -0.37 6.91
CA LYS A 18 6.07 -0.15 7.90
C LYS A 18 4.71 -0.06 7.22
N LEU A 19 4.61 0.70 6.12
CA LEU A 19 3.37 0.86 5.38
C LEU A 19 2.87 -0.48 4.80
N LYS A 20 3.78 -1.33 4.29
CA LYS A 20 3.44 -2.67 3.81
C LYS A 20 2.91 -3.56 4.94
N SER A 21 3.55 -3.51 6.10
CA SER A 21 3.11 -4.25 7.28
C SER A 21 1.71 -3.80 7.74
N SER A 22 1.47 -2.49 7.83
CA SER A 22 0.16 -1.93 8.19
C SER A 22 -0.92 -2.23 7.14
N ALA A 23 -0.58 -2.20 5.85
CA ALA A 23 -1.49 -2.59 4.79
C ALA A 23 -1.89 -4.07 4.93
N ASN A 24 -0.94 -4.96 5.19
CA ASN A 24 -1.21 -6.40 5.38
C ASN A 24 -2.02 -6.70 6.65
N SER A 25 -1.91 -5.87 7.69
CA SER A 25 -2.70 -6.03 8.92
C SER A 25 -4.12 -5.48 8.81
N LEU A 26 -4.48 -4.82 7.70
CA LEU A 26 -5.84 -4.35 7.46
C LEU A 26 -6.77 -5.56 7.30
N ASN A 27 -7.58 -5.83 8.32
CA ASN A 27 -8.57 -6.90 8.32
C ASN A 27 -9.96 -6.29 8.49
N ALA A 28 -10.73 -6.24 7.40
CA ALA A 28 -12.15 -5.91 7.45
C ALA A 28 -12.95 -7.19 7.63
N SER A 29 -12.86 -7.82 8.80
CA SER A 29 -13.77 -8.90 9.16
C SER A 29 -14.99 -8.28 9.83
N VAL A 30 -16.14 -8.39 9.17
CA VAL A 30 -17.42 -7.97 9.74
C VAL A 30 -18.23 -9.24 9.98
N LYS A 31 -18.73 -9.41 11.20
CA LYS A 31 -19.58 -10.55 11.55
C LYS A 31 -20.95 -10.39 10.89
N ASP A 32 -21.55 -11.50 10.52
CA ASP A 32 -22.94 -11.52 10.08
C ASP A 32 -23.84 -11.31 11.31
N GLU A 33 -24.59 -10.21 11.33
CA GLU A 33 -25.37 -9.76 12.49
C GLU A 33 -26.78 -10.38 12.54
N GLY A 34 -27.09 -11.34 11.64
CA GLY A 34 -28.48 -11.74 11.39
C GLY A 34 -28.91 -13.14 11.83
N GLY A 35 -28.03 -14.14 11.84
CA GLY A 35 -28.48 -15.54 11.96
C GLY A 35 -29.61 -15.86 10.95
N SER A 36 -30.74 -16.38 11.44
CA SER A 36 -31.96 -16.64 10.64
C SER A 36 -32.93 -15.44 10.52
N ASN A 37 -32.54 -14.24 10.96
CA ASN A 37 -33.39 -13.06 10.93
C ASN A 37 -33.58 -12.54 9.50
N ASN A 38 -34.83 -12.55 9.04
CA ASN A 38 -35.20 -12.22 7.66
C ASN A 38 -35.76 -10.79 7.49
N LEU A 39 -35.71 -9.96 8.54
CA LEU A 39 -36.13 -8.57 8.46
C LEU A 39 -35.31 -7.82 7.40
N ASN A 40 -35.98 -6.99 6.60
CA ASN A 40 -35.33 -6.22 5.52
C ASN A 40 -34.18 -5.34 6.03
N VAL A 41 -34.24 -4.85 7.28
CA VAL A 41 -33.17 -4.07 7.89
C VAL A 41 -31.91 -4.92 8.09
N VAL A 42 -32.06 -6.15 8.58
CA VAL A 42 -30.94 -7.10 8.77
C VAL A 42 -30.32 -7.46 7.42
N LYS A 43 -31.13 -7.72 6.39
CA LYS A 43 -30.62 -7.98 5.03
C LYS A 43 -29.80 -6.81 4.48
N LYS A 44 -30.26 -5.57 4.70
CA LYS A 44 -29.53 -4.36 4.28
C LYS A 44 -28.23 -4.17 5.06
N LEU A 45 -28.24 -4.43 6.37
CA LEU A 45 -27.03 -4.38 7.19
C LEU A 45 -26.00 -5.43 6.73
N ASN A 46 -26.44 -6.65 6.45
CA ASN A 46 -25.56 -7.71 5.93
C ASN A 46 -24.97 -7.34 4.57
N LYS A 47 -25.77 -6.78 3.66
CA LYS A 47 -25.27 -6.28 2.36
C LYS A 47 -24.25 -5.17 2.55
N LEU A 48 -24.53 -4.19 3.41
CA LEU A 48 -23.60 -3.10 3.71
C LEU A 48 -22.28 -3.63 4.29
N ASN A 49 -22.35 -4.60 5.22
CA ASN A 49 -21.18 -5.24 5.78
C ASN A 49 -20.34 -5.90 4.68
N GLN A 50 -20.96 -6.66 3.77
CA GLN A 50 -20.28 -7.26 2.62
C GLN A 50 -19.62 -6.20 1.73
N ASP A 51 -20.33 -5.12 1.41
CA ASP A 51 -19.81 -4.04 0.55
C ASP A 51 -18.59 -3.36 1.20
N VAL A 52 -18.62 -3.13 2.52
CA VAL A 52 -17.49 -2.59 3.28
C VAL A 52 -16.29 -3.54 3.28
N GLN A 53 -16.53 -4.85 3.42
CA GLN A 53 -15.45 -5.85 3.35
C GLN A 53 -14.79 -5.86 1.97
N GLU A 54 -15.58 -5.81 0.90
CA GLU A 54 -15.09 -5.79 -0.47
C GLU A 54 -14.31 -4.51 -0.77
N LEU A 55 -14.81 -3.36 -0.32
CA LEU A 55 -14.13 -2.08 -0.44
C LEU A 55 -12.78 -2.10 0.29
N ALA A 56 -12.74 -2.62 1.52
CA ALA A 56 -11.50 -2.69 2.30
C ALA A 56 -10.45 -3.60 1.65
N LYS A 57 -10.86 -4.76 1.10
CA LYS A 57 -9.96 -5.66 0.34
C LYS A 57 -9.43 -5.01 -0.93
N SER A 58 -10.30 -4.30 -1.66
CA SER A 58 -9.92 -3.56 -2.86
C SER A 58 -8.90 -2.47 -2.53
N TYR A 59 -9.14 -1.71 -1.47
CA TYR A 59 -8.22 -0.69 -1.00
C TYR A 59 -6.88 -1.27 -0.54
N GLN A 60 -6.89 -2.37 0.22
CA GLN A 60 -5.68 -3.07 0.64
C GLN A 60 -4.83 -3.48 -0.57
N THR A 61 -5.46 -4.06 -1.59
CA THR A 61 -4.78 -4.53 -2.81
C THR A 61 -4.13 -3.36 -3.55
N LEU A 62 -4.88 -2.26 -3.74
CA LEU A 62 -4.38 -1.06 -4.39
C LEU A 62 -3.21 -0.43 -3.61
N LEU A 63 -3.31 -0.40 -2.28
CA LEU A 63 -2.27 0.13 -1.41
C LEU A 63 -0.99 -0.69 -1.52
N ILE A 64 -1.08 -2.03 -1.49
CA ILE A 64 0.08 -2.93 -1.66
C ILE A 64 0.74 -2.69 -3.03
N HIS A 65 -0.05 -2.63 -4.10
CA HIS A 65 0.47 -2.36 -5.44
C HIS A 65 1.23 -1.02 -5.51
N ASN A 66 0.69 0.04 -4.92
CA ASN A 66 1.34 1.35 -4.90
C ASN A 66 2.64 1.34 -4.09
N ILE A 67 2.69 0.60 -2.98
CA ILE A 67 3.92 0.42 -2.19
C ILE A 67 5.00 -0.26 -3.04
N GLU A 68 4.66 -1.34 -3.73
CA GLU A 68 5.60 -2.09 -4.56
C GLU A 68 6.09 -1.27 -5.76
N ALA A 69 5.20 -0.52 -6.41
CA ALA A 69 5.57 0.41 -7.47
C ALA A 69 6.56 1.48 -6.95
N THR A 70 6.30 2.02 -5.76
CA THR A 70 7.18 3.02 -5.14
C THR A 70 8.54 2.43 -4.78
N GLN A 71 8.58 1.21 -4.23
CA GLN A 71 9.84 0.49 -3.95
C GLN A 71 10.68 0.32 -5.22
N LYS A 72 10.03 -0.05 -6.34
CA LYS A 72 10.71 -0.18 -7.64
C LYS A 72 11.25 1.15 -8.16
N SER A 73 10.51 2.24 -8.01
CA SER A 73 10.97 3.57 -8.39
C SER A 73 12.19 4.01 -7.58
N ILE A 74 12.21 3.74 -6.27
CA ILE A 74 13.36 4.04 -5.40
C ILE A 74 14.58 3.23 -5.81
N GLN A 75 14.41 1.93 -6.07
CA GLN A 75 15.52 1.10 -6.55
C GLN A 75 16.08 1.63 -7.86
N THR A 76 15.21 2.04 -8.79
CA THR A 76 15.63 2.62 -10.09
C THR A 76 16.44 3.91 -9.88
N MET A 77 16.06 4.76 -8.93
CA MET A 77 16.83 5.97 -8.59
C MET A 77 18.19 5.63 -7.98
N LYS A 78 18.24 4.64 -7.07
CA LYS A 78 19.48 4.18 -6.46
C LYS A 78 20.46 3.63 -7.50
N ASP A 79 19.97 2.79 -8.41
CA ASP A 79 20.78 2.23 -9.50
C ASP A 79 21.33 3.34 -10.42
N ALA A 80 20.52 4.37 -10.69
CA ALA A 80 20.96 5.53 -11.47
C ALA A 80 22.05 6.33 -10.76
N ASP A 81 21.91 6.58 -9.46
CA ASP A 81 22.92 7.27 -8.64
C ASP A 81 24.24 6.48 -8.59
N GLU A 82 24.17 5.15 -8.44
CA GLU A 82 25.35 4.26 -8.44
C GLU A 82 26.06 4.26 -9.81
N MET A 83 25.29 4.24 -10.90
CA MET A 83 25.83 4.31 -12.27
C MET A 83 26.54 5.64 -12.54
N ILE A 84 25.95 6.76 -12.10
CA ILE A 84 26.56 8.09 -12.24
C ILE A 84 27.83 8.17 -11.38
N SER A 85 27.77 7.72 -10.12
CA SER A 85 28.91 7.72 -9.19
C SER A 85 30.10 6.90 -9.71
N SER A 86 29.85 5.70 -10.24
CA SER A 86 30.89 4.86 -10.84
C SER A 86 31.50 5.50 -12.09
N SER A 87 30.69 6.11 -12.94
CA SER A 87 31.17 6.83 -14.14
C SER A 87 32.05 8.04 -13.79
N ILE A 88 31.77 8.73 -12.68
CA ILE A 88 32.60 9.83 -12.18
C ILE A 88 33.94 9.31 -11.63
N ARG A 89 33.93 8.20 -10.88
CA ARG A 89 35.16 7.62 -10.29
C ARG A 89 36.14 7.03 -11.31
N GLN A 90 35.67 6.69 -12.51
CA GLN A 90 36.48 6.14 -13.59
C GLN A 90 37.13 7.21 -14.49
N ARG A 91 36.81 8.49 -14.29
CA ARG A 91 37.47 9.64 -14.93
C ARG A 91 38.61 10.17 -14.07
#